data_AF-A0A9D8G307-F1
#
_entry.id   AF-A0A9D8G307-F1
#
_cell.length_a   1.000
_cell.length_b   1.000
_cell.length_c   1.000
_cell.angle_alpha   90.00
_cell.angle_beta   90.00
_cell.angle_gamma   90.00
#
_symmetry.space_group_name_H-M   'P 1'
#
loop_
_entity.id
_entity.type
_entity.pdbx_description
1 polymer ?
#
loop_
_entity_poly.entity_id
_entity_poly.type
_entity_poly.pdbx_seq_one_letter_code
_entity_poly.pdbx_strand_id
1 'polypeptide(L)' 'MGYRCQVCGKEAKTAKGMAEHLASTTYLYEKHIDWVQANGLRFAKLTGAGSYGPLLELVEQKCKSD' A
#
# COMPACT_ATOMS: atom_id res chain seq x y z
N MET A 1 10.65 14.15 -2.60
CA MET A 1 9.93 13.15 -1.79
C MET A 1 8.81 12.50 -2.59
N GLY A 2 9.09 11.32 -3.13
CA GLY A 2 8.12 10.47 -3.81
C GLY A 2 7.85 9.19 -3.03
N TYR A 3 6.94 8.38 -3.51
CA TYR A 3 6.65 7.05 -2.96
C TYR A 3 6.87 6.00 -4.04
N ARG A 4 7.53 4.90 -3.71
CA ARG A 4 7.81 3.79 -4.62
C ARG A 4 7.30 2.47 -4.06
N CYS A 5 6.52 1.77 -4.87
CA CYS A 5 6.06 0.41 -4.59
C CYS A 5 7.21 -0.57 -4.50
N GLN A 6 7.31 -1.27 -3.38
CA GLN A 6 8.32 -2.32 -3.17
C GLN A 6 7.98 -3.60 -3.95
N VAL A 7 6.73 -3.78 -4.39
CA VAL A 7 6.28 -4.99 -5.11
C VAL A 7 6.45 -4.85 -6.62
N CYS A 8 6.01 -3.73 -7.20
CA CYS A 8 6.00 -3.53 -8.65
C CYS A 8 6.80 -2.32 -9.13
N GLY A 9 7.43 -1.58 -8.23
CA GLY A 9 8.26 -0.40 -8.57
C GLY A 9 7.47 0.85 -8.97
N LYS A 10 6.13 0.81 -9.01
CA LYS A 10 5.30 1.98 -9.36
C LYS A 10 5.57 3.15 -8.43
N GLU A 11 5.70 4.33 -9.01
CA GLU A 11 5.93 5.57 -8.28
C GLU A 11 4.63 6.37 -8.11
N ALA A 12 4.52 7.07 -7.00
CA ALA A 12 3.43 7.98 -6.68
C ALA A 12 3.97 9.25 -6.03
N LYS A 13 3.28 10.38 -6.30
CA LYS A 13 3.67 11.69 -5.75
C LYS A 13 3.24 11.89 -4.29
N THR A 14 2.28 11.09 -3.79
CA THR A 14 1.70 11.24 -2.45
C THR A 14 1.49 9.88 -1.80
N ALA A 15 1.54 9.85 -0.46
CA ALA A 15 1.27 8.64 0.32
C ALA A 15 -0.12 8.08 0.01
N LYS A 16 -1.11 8.96 -0.14
CA LYS A 16 -2.48 8.59 -0.50
C LYS A 16 -2.54 7.89 -1.86
N GLY A 17 -1.91 8.45 -2.90
CA GLY A 17 -1.92 7.81 -4.22
C GLY A 17 -1.24 6.43 -4.22
N MET A 18 -0.24 6.25 -3.36
CA MET A 18 0.42 4.97 -3.17
C MET A 18 -0.44 3.98 -2.34
N ALA A 19 -1.16 4.45 -1.32
CA ALA A 19 -2.11 3.65 -0.56
C ALA A 19 -3.29 3.20 -1.43
N GLU A 20 -3.81 4.08 -2.29
CA GLU A 20 -4.84 3.75 -3.28
C GLU A 20 -4.35 2.71 -4.30
N HIS A 21 -3.07 2.82 -4.72
CA HIS A 21 -2.44 1.81 -5.55
C HIS A 21 -2.41 0.45 -4.84
N LEU A 22 -1.90 0.37 -3.61
CA LEU A 22 -1.86 -0.88 -2.84
C LEU A 22 -3.26 -1.44 -2.61
N ALA A 23 -4.24 -0.60 -2.26
CA ALA A 23 -5.63 -1.02 -2.11
C ALA A 23 -6.17 -1.60 -3.42
N SER A 24 -6.05 -0.91 -4.56
CA SER A 24 -6.57 -1.44 -5.84
C SER A 24 -5.81 -2.68 -6.34
N THR A 25 -4.50 -2.75 -6.12
CA THR A 25 -3.68 -3.86 -6.62
C THR A 25 -3.72 -5.08 -5.72
N THR A 26 -3.97 -4.93 -4.42
CA THR A 26 -4.25 -6.08 -3.54
C THR A 26 -5.50 -6.84 -3.97
N TYR A 27 -6.48 -6.24 -4.66
CA TYR A 27 -7.60 -7.02 -5.24
C TYR A 27 -7.24 -7.79 -6.52
N LEU A 28 -6.16 -7.41 -7.20
CA LEU A 28 -5.84 -7.90 -8.55
C LEU A 28 -4.61 -8.80 -8.57
N TYR A 29 -3.70 -8.66 -7.60
CA TYR A 29 -2.40 -9.32 -7.59
C TYR A 29 -2.07 -9.88 -6.21
N GLU A 30 -1.86 -11.20 -6.16
CA GLU A 30 -1.53 -11.94 -4.93
C GLU A 30 -0.26 -11.41 -4.25
N LYS A 31 0.75 -10.98 -5.03
CA LYS A 31 2.01 -10.44 -4.51
C LYS A 31 1.82 -9.18 -3.67
N HIS A 32 0.82 -8.35 -3.98
CA HIS A 32 0.50 -7.16 -3.20
C HIS A 32 -0.18 -7.54 -1.88
N ILE A 33 -1.04 -8.56 -1.89
CA ILE A 33 -1.67 -9.08 -0.65
C ILE A 33 -0.59 -9.63 0.27
N ASP A 34 0.28 -10.49 -0.25
CA ASP A 34 1.37 -11.12 0.51
C ASP A 34 2.28 -10.07 1.16
N TRP A 35 2.71 -9.07 0.38
CA TRP A 35 3.55 -8.00 0.92
C TRP A 35 2.86 -7.21 2.03
N VAL A 36 1.58 -6.87 1.85
CA VAL A 36 0.81 -6.13 2.86
C VAL A 36 0.61 -6.98 4.13
N GLN A 37 0.34 -8.28 3.99
CA GLN A 37 0.23 -9.22 5.10
C GLN A 37 1.55 -9.47 5.81
N ALA A 38 2.67 -9.56 5.08
CA ALA A 38 4.01 -9.69 5.63
C ALA A 38 4.42 -8.46 6.47
N ASN A 39 3.82 -7.30 6.20
CA ASN A 39 3.99 -6.08 6.99
C ASN A 39 2.90 -5.90 8.06
N GLY A 40 2.16 -6.96 8.41
CA GLY A 40 1.23 -6.98 9.54
C GLY A 40 -0.17 -6.45 9.26
N LEU A 41 -0.48 -6.10 8.01
CA LEU A 41 -1.81 -5.64 7.62
C LEU A 41 -2.66 -6.80 7.11
N ARG A 42 -3.80 -7.05 7.76
CA ARG A 42 -4.78 -8.04 7.28
C ARG A 42 -5.65 -7.45 6.18
N PHE A 43 -5.73 -8.12 5.03
CA PHE A 43 -6.51 -7.70 3.86
C PHE A 43 -7.99 -7.39 4.18
N ALA A 44 -8.64 -8.19 5.03
CA ALA A 44 -10.02 -7.94 5.46
C ALA A 44 -10.24 -6.56 6.14
N LYS A 45 -9.17 -5.93 6.66
CA LYS A 45 -9.20 -4.59 7.25
C LYS A 45 -9.05 -3.46 6.22
N LEU A 46 -8.63 -3.78 4.99
CA LEU A 46 -8.41 -2.82 3.91
C LEU A 46 -9.66 -2.61 3.04
N THR A 47 -10.53 -3.62 3.01
CA THR A 47 -11.76 -3.62 2.20
C THR A 47 -12.95 -3.00 2.94
N GLY A 48 -12.86 -2.84 4.26
CA GLY A 48 -13.86 -2.19 5.09
C GLY A 48 -13.75 -0.67 5.07
N ALA A 49 -14.64 -0.01 4.33
CA ALA A 49 -15.02 1.39 4.50
C ALA A 49 -13.88 2.44 4.46
N GLY A 50 -13.29 2.67 3.28
CA GLY A 50 -12.57 3.92 2.94
C GLY A 50 -11.40 4.32 3.86
N SER A 51 -10.98 3.43 4.76
CA SER A 51 -10.04 3.72 5.84
C SER A 51 -8.65 3.30 5.39
N TYR A 52 -8.01 4.18 4.62
CA TYR A 52 -6.61 4.00 4.21
C TYR A 52 -5.62 4.18 5.35
N GLY A 53 -6.04 4.54 6.57
CA GLY A 53 -5.15 4.80 7.72
C GLY A 53 -3.99 3.81 7.86
N PRO A 54 -4.25 2.50 8.05
CA PRO A 54 -3.19 1.50 8.14
C PRO A 54 -2.29 1.41 6.89
N LEU A 55 -2.84 1.59 5.69
CA LEU A 55 -2.05 1.60 4.45
C LEU A 55 -1.20 2.86 4.33
N LEU A 56 -1.71 4.01 4.74
CA LEU A 56 -0.98 5.27 4.74
C LEU A 56 0.23 5.17 5.66
N GLU A 57 0.05 4.67 6.88
CA GLU A 57 1.16 4.43 7.81
C GLU A 57 2.20 3.47 7.22
N LEU A 58 1.76 2.38 6.59
CA LEU A 58 2.68 1.43 5.96
C LEU A 58 3.45 2.07 4.79
N VAL A 59 2.76 2.85 3.96
CA VAL A 59 3.35 3.56 2.82
C VAL A 59 4.37 4.60 3.28
N GLU A 60 4.09 5.34 4.34
CA GLU A 60 5.04 6.32 4.90
C GLU A 60 6.29 5.65 5.44
N GLN A 61 6.17 4.45 6.01
CA GLN A 61 7.30 3.71 6.57
C GLN A 61 8.12 2.93 5.54
N LYS A 62 7.48 2.35 4.52
CA LYS A 62 8.12 1.37 3.62
C LYS A 62 8.25 1.83 2.17
N CYS A 63 7.44 2.79 1.74
CA CYS A 63 7.40 3.22 0.35
C CYS A 63 7.95 4.63 0.13
N LYS A 64 8.21 5.40 1.19
CA LYS A 64 8.78 6.75 1.06
C LYS A 64 10.20 6.67 0.49
N SER A 65 10.43 7.30 -0.66
CA SER A 65 11.75 7.49 -1.24
C SER A 65 12.28 8.88 -0.87
N ASP A 66 13.55 8.90 -0.45
CA ASP A 66 14.35 10.12 -0.25
C ASP A 66 14.45 10.92 -1.56
#